data_AF-A0A2G5HCY9-F1
#
_entry.id   AF-A0A2G5HCY9-F1
#
_cell.length_a   1.000
_cell.length_b   1.000
_cell.length_c   1.000
_cell.angle_alpha   90.00
_cell.angle_beta   90.00
_cell.angle_gamma   90.00
#
_symmetry.space_group_name_H-M   'P 1'
#
loop_
_entity.id
_entity.type
_entity.pdbx_description
1 polymer ?
#
loop_
_entity_poly.entity_id
_entity_poly.type
_entity_poly.pdbx_seq_one_letter_code
_entity_poly.pdbx_strand_id
1 'polypeptide(L)'
;MPTTRSQSNGTAKTGKDASPNAITGTKRKASTTKSTPAKKAKNAPTKQTKIEPESGNLDTKVEDDAEDETVIINRAPVLELWGACITQTLHPSLAWSTCLSVGSAISTLAAISKGRSIGKIDKPDSTEQAAKQQKRKKEQVELEEVDVMSFHLKLKDGSAVVGDQPKKANEDTLKKKYGGDENYNKVRKAMLEALEGWKGKEEELSKRAFHMYEDFRPNIAPGQKGWGRKGELSLKSIRDTVEG
;
A
#
# COMPACT_ATOMS: atom_id res chain seq x y z
N MET A 1 37.30 72.28 11.52
CA MET A 1 35.90 72.23 11.04
C MET A 1 35.21 70.99 11.60
N PRO A 2 34.62 71.06 12.82
CA PRO A 2 33.59 70.13 13.26
C PRO A 2 32.32 70.87 13.72
N THR A 3 31.16 70.42 13.28
CA THR A 3 29.82 70.94 13.64
C THR A 3 28.85 69.77 13.39
N THR A 4 27.82 69.46 14.17
CA THR A 4 27.29 70.01 15.41
C THR A 4 26.25 68.99 15.96
N ARG A 5 26.16 68.87 17.29
CA ARG A 5 24.93 68.96 18.13
C ARG A 5 23.75 67.98 17.87
N SER A 6 23.33 67.10 18.79
CA SER A 6 22.76 67.24 20.17
C SER A 6 21.22 67.20 20.20
N GLN A 7 20.68 66.22 20.95
CA GLN A 7 19.46 66.20 21.81
C GLN A 7 18.08 66.51 21.15
N SER A 8 16.90 66.03 21.55
CA SER A 8 16.39 65.33 22.76
C SER A 8 14.92 64.87 22.53
N ASN A 9 14.46 63.91 23.35
CA ASN A 9 13.11 63.63 23.89
C ASN A 9 11.80 64.03 23.19
N GLY A 10 10.78 63.15 23.29
CA GLY A 10 9.37 63.59 23.32
C GLY A 10 8.28 62.52 23.12
N THR A 11 7.75 62.04 24.25
CA THR A 11 6.49 61.33 24.56
C THR A 11 5.22 61.56 23.71
N ALA A 12 4.49 60.45 23.47
CA ALA A 12 3.03 60.17 23.59
C ALA A 12 1.96 61.25 23.28
N LYS A 13 0.96 60.93 22.43
CA LYS A 13 -0.48 60.79 22.79
C LYS A 13 -1.44 60.62 21.60
N THR A 14 -2.41 59.74 21.85
CA THR A 14 -3.82 59.56 21.41
C THR A 14 -4.58 60.63 20.59
N GLY A 15 -5.45 60.11 19.71
CA GLY A 15 -6.76 60.66 19.30
C GLY A 15 -6.81 61.16 17.85
N LYS A 16 -7.91 61.14 17.09
CA LYS A 16 -9.25 60.53 17.16
C LYS A 16 -9.92 60.88 15.81
N ASP A 17 -10.89 60.07 15.38
CA ASP A 17 -11.98 60.39 14.42
C ASP A 17 -11.66 60.73 12.93
N ALA A 18 -12.15 59.87 12.02
CA ALA A 18 -13.19 60.21 11.03
C ALA A 18 -13.47 59.03 10.06
N SER A 19 -14.63 58.41 10.23
CA SER A 19 -15.43 57.75 9.17
C SER A 19 -16.54 58.75 8.74
N PRO A 20 -17.44 58.54 7.74
CA PRO A 20 -17.80 57.30 7.02
C PRO A 20 -18.16 57.44 5.51
N ASN A 21 -18.37 56.31 4.83
CA ASN A 21 -19.47 56.08 3.86
C ASN A 21 -19.54 54.55 3.63
N ALA A 22 -20.49 53.78 4.18
CA ALA A 22 -21.88 53.58 3.74
C ALA A 22 -21.94 53.21 2.23
N ILE A 23 -22.46 52.04 1.79
CA ILE A 23 -23.87 51.63 1.88
C ILE A 23 -24.03 50.12 1.53
N THR A 24 -24.67 49.38 2.46
CA THR A 24 -25.68 48.27 2.36
C THR A 24 -25.43 47.03 1.47
N GLY A 25 -25.62 45.76 1.88
CA GLY A 25 -26.65 45.13 2.73
C GLY A 25 -27.80 44.59 1.86
N THR A 26 -28.12 43.29 1.76
CA THR A 26 -29.02 42.51 2.66
C THR A 26 -29.50 41.27 1.86
N LYS A 27 -29.23 39.99 2.19
CA LYS A 27 -29.88 39.03 3.14
C LYS A 27 -31.06 38.19 2.56
N ARG A 28 -31.12 36.93 3.06
CA ARG A 28 -32.24 35.91 3.13
C ARG A 28 -32.12 34.77 2.09
N LYS A 29 -32.02 33.45 2.39
CA LYS A 29 -32.54 32.46 3.37
C LYS A 29 -33.88 31.79 3.00
N ALA A 30 -33.89 30.45 3.13
CA ALA A 30 -35.00 29.47 3.25
C ALA A 30 -35.51 28.85 1.93
N SER A 31 -35.98 27.60 1.79
CA SER A 31 -36.10 26.39 2.63
C SER A 31 -36.81 25.27 1.82
N THR A 32 -36.45 24.00 2.05
CA THR A 32 -37.24 22.73 2.02
C THR A 32 -38.34 22.46 0.96
N THR A 33 -38.36 21.24 0.38
CA THR A 33 -39.54 20.33 0.35
C THR A 33 -39.23 18.93 -0.22
N LYS A 34 -39.77 17.90 0.44
CA LYS A 34 -39.98 16.53 -0.05
C LYS A 34 -41.29 16.45 -0.84
N SER A 35 -41.37 15.66 -1.91
CA SER A 35 -42.61 14.94 -2.31
C SER A 35 -42.35 13.86 -3.37
N THR A 36 -42.82 12.64 -3.12
CA THR A 36 -43.20 11.63 -4.13
C THR A 36 -44.72 11.69 -4.33
N PRO A 37 -45.26 11.22 -5.48
CA PRO A 37 -46.22 10.12 -5.39
C PRO A 37 -46.21 9.12 -6.57
N ALA A 38 -46.76 7.93 -6.30
CA ALA A 38 -46.96 6.80 -7.21
C ALA A 38 -48.26 6.86 -8.05
N LYS A 39 -48.31 6.16 -9.21
CA LYS A 39 -49.41 5.23 -9.63
C LYS A 39 -49.33 4.72 -11.09
N LYS A 40 -49.39 3.39 -11.22
CA LYS A 40 -50.26 2.53 -12.07
C LYS A 40 -50.42 2.79 -13.61
N ALA A 41 -49.94 1.79 -14.35
CA ALA A 41 -50.72 0.81 -15.15
C ALA A 41 -50.81 0.92 -16.69
N LYS A 42 -50.66 -0.28 -17.30
CA LYS A 42 -51.14 -0.80 -18.60
C LYS A 42 -50.35 -0.41 -19.87
N ASN A 43 -49.68 -1.40 -20.46
CA ASN A 43 -50.09 -2.00 -21.75
C ASN A 43 -49.24 -3.24 -22.11
N ALA A 44 -49.91 -4.33 -22.45
CA ALA A 44 -49.43 -5.46 -23.28
C ALA A 44 -50.13 -5.31 -24.67
N PRO A 45 -49.70 -5.96 -25.78
CA PRO A 45 -49.55 -7.41 -25.90
C PRO A 45 -48.38 -7.96 -26.77
N THR A 46 -47.85 -9.09 -26.30
CA THR A 46 -47.55 -10.37 -26.99
C THR A 46 -47.34 -10.42 -28.52
N LYS A 47 -46.16 -10.93 -28.96
CA LYS A 47 -46.07 -12.10 -29.88
C LYS A 47 -44.63 -12.67 -30.00
N GLN A 48 -44.58 -14.00 -30.12
CA GLN A 48 -43.52 -14.84 -30.74
C GLN A 48 -42.26 -15.08 -29.88
N THR A 49 -41.74 -16.30 -29.66
CA THR A 49 -41.78 -17.55 -30.45
C THR A 49 -41.52 -18.77 -29.54
N LYS A 50 -42.21 -19.87 -29.84
CA LYS A 50 -41.99 -21.24 -29.35
C LYS A 50 -40.79 -21.86 -30.07
N ILE A 51 -39.76 -22.29 -29.33
CA ILE A 51 -38.83 -23.34 -29.78
C ILE A 51 -38.27 -24.07 -28.55
N GLU A 52 -38.68 -25.32 -28.38
CA GLU A 52 -37.84 -26.40 -27.81
C GLU A 52 -37.59 -27.36 -28.99
N PRO A 53 -36.42 -28.01 -29.09
CA PRO A 53 -36.20 -29.24 -28.31
C PRO A 53 -34.78 -29.42 -27.74
N GLU A 54 -34.77 -29.99 -26.54
CA GLU A 54 -34.03 -31.20 -26.13
C GLU A 54 -32.50 -31.31 -26.22
N SER A 55 -31.96 -31.70 -25.06
CA SER A 55 -30.96 -32.74 -24.86
C SER A 55 -29.49 -32.38 -25.00
N GLY A 56 -28.82 -32.46 -23.85
CA GLY A 56 -27.41 -32.79 -23.76
C GLY A 56 -26.53 -31.61 -23.33
N ASN A 57 -26.51 -31.30 -22.04
CA ASN A 57 -25.27 -30.80 -21.49
C ASN A 57 -24.90 -31.59 -20.24
N LEU A 58 -23.73 -32.19 -20.33
CA LEU A 58 -23.06 -32.97 -19.32
C LEU A 58 -22.75 -32.01 -18.16
N ASP A 59 -23.48 -32.14 -17.05
CA ASP A 59 -23.16 -31.47 -15.79
C ASP A 59 -21.80 -31.99 -15.30
N THR A 60 -20.73 -31.43 -15.86
CA THR A 60 -19.40 -31.54 -15.31
C THR A 60 -19.36 -30.56 -14.15
N LYS A 61 -19.65 -31.10 -12.97
CA LYS A 61 -19.49 -30.47 -11.67
C LYS A 61 -18.00 -30.09 -11.50
N VAL A 62 -17.64 -28.87 -11.90
CA VAL A 62 -16.31 -28.26 -11.65
C VAL A 62 -16.50 -26.84 -11.11
N GLU A 63 -17.37 -26.67 -10.13
CA GLU A 63 -17.60 -25.38 -9.47
C GLU A 63 -17.84 -25.63 -7.98
N ASP A 64 -16.76 -25.87 -7.22
CA ASP A 64 -16.78 -25.73 -5.75
C ASP A 64 -15.36 -25.52 -5.16
N ASP A 65 -14.31 -26.12 -5.74
CA ASP A 65 -12.94 -26.00 -5.20
C ASP A 65 -12.19 -24.68 -5.57
N ALA A 66 -12.68 -23.93 -6.57
CA ALA A 66 -11.95 -22.77 -7.11
C ALA A 66 -12.07 -21.49 -6.26
N GLU A 67 -13.16 -21.32 -5.52
CA GLU A 67 -13.35 -20.13 -4.67
C GLU A 67 -12.42 -20.15 -3.45
N ASP A 68 -12.04 -21.35 -3.01
CA ASP A 68 -11.11 -21.53 -1.90
C ASP A 68 -9.65 -21.24 -2.30
N GLU A 69 -9.31 -21.02 -3.56
CA GLU A 69 -7.91 -20.79 -3.94
C GLU A 69 -7.56 -19.32 -4.22
N THR A 70 -8.49 -18.38 -4.05
CA THR A 70 -8.27 -16.98 -4.45
C THR A 70 -8.56 -15.95 -3.36
N VAL A 71 -7.82 -14.83 -3.39
CA VAL A 71 -8.00 -13.69 -2.47
C VAL A 71 -7.95 -12.37 -3.24
N ILE A 72 -8.96 -11.50 -3.07
CA ILE A 72 -8.96 -10.16 -3.69
C ILE A 72 -8.20 -9.15 -2.80
N ILE A 73 -6.97 -8.83 -3.20
CA ILE A 73 -6.05 -8.02 -2.38
C ILE A 73 -5.18 -7.07 -3.20
N ASN A 74 -4.69 -6.03 -2.53
CA ASN A 74 -3.67 -5.15 -3.09
C ASN A 74 -2.31 -5.86 -3.17
N ARG A 75 -1.49 -5.46 -4.15
CA ARG A 75 -0.12 -5.97 -4.32
C ARG A 75 0.79 -5.71 -3.11
N ALA A 76 0.69 -4.54 -2.49
CA ALA A 76 1.59 -4.13 -1.40
C ALA A 76 1.49 -5.02 -0.13
N PRO A 77 0.28 -5.36 0.38
CA PRO A 77 0.13 -6.36 1.44
C PRO A 77 0.65 -7.76 1.09
N VAL A 78 0.61 -8.15 -0.18
CA VAL A 78 1.16 -9.43 -0.66
C VAL A 78 2.69 -9.41 -0.63
N LEU A 79 3.31 -8.35 -1.14
CA LEU A 79 4.77 -8.17 -1.05
C LEU A 79 5.25 -8.10 0.40
N GLU A 80 4.48 -7.46 1.28
CA GLU A 80 4.79 -7.36 2.72
C GLU A 80 4.80 -8.75 3.37
N LEU A 81 3.79 -9.59 3.14
CA LEU A 81 3.75 -10.95 3.68
C LEU A 81 4.81 -11.86 3.04
N TRP A 82 4.99 -11.77 1.72
CA TRP A 82 6.00 -12.54 1.01
C TRP A 82 7.41 -12.24 1.51
N GLY A 83 7.75 -10.95 1.66
CA GLY A 83 9.04 -10.55 2.22
C GLY A 83 9.26 -11.08 3.63
N ALA A 84 8.23 -11.13 4.46
CA ALA A 84 8.31 -11.74 5.79
C ALA A 84 8.57 -13.26 5.72
N CYS A 85 7.91 -13.97 4.81
CA CYS A 85 8.14 -15.41 4.60
C CYS A 85 9.57 -15.68 4.12
N ILE A 86 10.07 -14.94 3.13
CA ILE A 86 11.48 -15.04 2.68
C ILE A 86 12.44 -14.74 3.82
N THR A 87 12.18 -13.69 4.61
CA THR A 87 13.05 -13.34 5.75
C THR A 87 13.12 -14.48 6.75
N GLN A 88 11.98 -15.10 7.09
CA GLN A 88 11.93 -16.25 8.00
C GLN A 88 12.69 -17.46 7.46
N THR A 89 12.66 -17.68 6.14
CA THR A 89 13.37 -18.78 5.48
C THR A 89 14.88 -18.54 5.43
N LEU A 90 15.31 -17.32 5.10
CA LEU A 90 16.73 -16.96 5.03
C LEU A 90 17.38 -16.78 6.41
N HIS A 91 16.62 -16.29 7.38
CA HIS A 91 17.09 -15.89 8.70
C HIS A 91 16.21 -16.51 9.80
N PRO A 92 16.28 -17.85 10.01
CA PRO A 92 15.39 -18.57 10.91
C PRO A 92 15.52 -18.19 12.39
N SER A 93 16.62 -17.52 12.77
CA SER A 93 16.84 -16.99 14.12
C SER A 93 16.04 -15.72 14.42
N LEU A 94 15.55 -15.02 13.40
CA LEU A 94 14.79 -13.78 13.59
C LEU A 94 13.35 -14.08 14.03
N ALA A 95 12.84 -13.25 14.94
CA ALA A 95 11.44 -13.32 15.36
C ALA A 95 10.50 -12.98 14.19
N TRP A 96 9.31 -13.59 14.16
CA TRP A 96 8.30 -13.31 13.12
C TRP A 96 7.93 -11.82 13.01
N SER A 97 7.92 -11.10 14.14
CA SER A 97 7.71 -9.64 14.15
C SER A 97 8.82 -8.90 13.39
N THR A 98 10.07 -9.31 13.52
CA THR A 98 11.20 -8.78 12.74
C THR A 98 11.03 -9.11 11.26
N CYS A 99 10.62 -10.34 10.92
CA CYS A 99 10.32 -10.73 9.54
C CYS A 99 9.21 -9.85 8.92
N LEU A 100 8.12 -9.60 9.65
CA LEU A 100 7.05 -8.69 9.22
C LEU A 100 7.53 -7.25 9.06
N SER A 101 8.38 -6.78 9.97
CA SER A 101 9.00 -5.46 9.89
C SER A 101 9.83 -5.31 8.61
N VAL A 102 10.66 -6.32 8.29
CA VAL A 102 11.45 -6.40 7.05
C VAL A 102 10.53 -6.39 5.83
N GLY A 103 9.52 -7.26 5.79
CA GLY A 103 8.54 -7.28 4.70
C GLY A 103 7.84 -5.93 4.48
N SER A 104 7.47 -5.25 5.58
CA SER A 104 6.85 -3.92 5.52
C SER A 104 7.80 -2.85 4.98
N ALA A 105 9.08 -2.93 5.35
CA ALA A 105 10.13 -2.06 4.82
C ALA A 105 10.31 -2.25 3.31
N ILE A 106 10.39 -3.50 2.84
CA ILE A 106 10.49 -3.83 1.41
C ILE A 106 9.30 -3.28 0.63
N SER A 107 8.08 -3.55 1.10
CA SER A 107 6.86 -3.05 0.47
C SER A 107 6.83 -1.52 0.39
N THR A 108 7.30 -0.84 1.45
CA THR A 108 7.46 0.62 1.47
C THR A 108 8.50 1.10 0.44
N LEU A 109 9.67 0.47 0.36
CA LEU A 109 10.73 0.84 -0.59
C LEU A 109 10.28 0.64 -2.05
N ALA A 110 9.59 -0.48 -2.34
CA ALA A 110 9.02 -0.75 -3.64
C ALA A 110 7.93 0.28 -4.02
N ALA A 111 7.08 0.66 -3.05
CA ALA A 111 6.09 1.72 -3.24
C ALA A 111 6.72 3.08 -3.54
N ILE A 112 7.79 3.46 -2.83
CA ILE A 112 8.54 4.71 -3.08
C ILE A 112 9.16 4.69 -4.48
N SER A 113 9.84 3.58 -4.83
CA SER A 113 10.44 3.40 -6.15
C SER A 113 9.40 3.54 -7.25
N LYS A 114 8.24 2.87 -7.10
CA LYS A 114 7.15 2.97 -8.06
C LYS A 114 6.57 4.38 -8.13
N GLY A 115 6.34 5.03 -6.99
CA GLY A 115 5.84 6.41 -6.92
C GLY A 115 6.76 7.39 -7.66
N ARG A 116 8.08 7.25 -7.53
CA ARG A 116 9.07 8.03 -8.29
C ARG A 116 9.00 7.73 -9.78
N SER A 117 8.87 6.45 -10.16
CA SER A 117 8.80 6.04 -11.57
C SER A 117 7.58 6.62 -12.30
N ILE A 118 6.49 6.87 -11.58
CA ILE A 118 5.24 7.41 -12.16
C ILE A 118 5.06 8.91 -11.87
N GLY A 119 6.09 9.58 -11.34
CA GLY A 119 6.07 11.02 -11.05
C GLY A 119 5.13 11.44 -9.91
N LYS A 120 4.75 10.52 -9.02
CA LYS A 120 3.92 10.80 -7.83
C LYS A 120 4.73 11.16 -6.59
N ILE A 121 6.03 10.89 -6.61
CA ILE A 121 6.98 11.22 -5.55
C ILE A 121 8.18 11.89 -6.21
N ASP A 122 8.56 13.05 -5.73
CA ASP A 122 9.71 13.78 -6.26
C ASP A 122 11.02 13.02 -6.00
N LYS A 123 11.99 13.21 -6.91
CA LYS A 123 13.36 12.75 -6.68
C LYS A 123 14.01 13.71 -5.68
N PRO A 124 14.68 13.22 -4.63
CA PRO A 124 15.40 14.10 -3.72
C PRO A 124 16.55 14.81 -4.47
N ASP A 125 16.84 16.06 -4.15
CA ASP A 125 17.94 16.84 -4.74
C ASP A 125 19.30 16.14 -4.55
N SER A 126 20.08 16.07 -5.63
CA SER A 126 21.34 15.30 -5.71
C SER A 126 22.38 15.69 -4.64
N THR A 127 22.45 16.98 -4.31
CA THR A 127 23.39 17.54 -3.32
C THR A 127 23.00 17.20 -1.88
N GLU A 128 21.70 17.12 -1.59
CA GLU A 128 21.21 16.72 -0.26
C GLU A 128 21.39 15.21 -0.03
N GLN A 129 21.26 14.39 -1.09
CA GLN A 129 21.38 12.93 -0.99
C GLN A 129 22.75 12.46 -0.52
N ALA A 130 23.84 12.98 -1.10
CA ALA A 130 25.20 12.53 -0.78
C ALA A 130 25.59 12.88 0.68
N ALA A 131 25.29 14.10 1.13
CA ALA A 131 25.56 14.54 2.49
C ALA A 131 24.73 13.75 3.53
N LYS A 132 23.45 13.50 3.24
CA LYS A 132 22.57 12.70 4.11
C LYS A 132 23.00 11.23 4.12
N GLN A 133 23.40 10.65 2.99
CA GLN A 133 23.92 9.28 2.93
C GLN A 133 25.21 9.12 3.73
N GLN A 134 26.14 10.06 3.63
CA GLN A 134 27.43 9.95 4.31
C GLN A 134 27.30 10.13 5.82
N LYS A 135 26.39 11.01 6.28
CA LYS A 135 26.03 11.13 7.70
C LYS A 135 25.33 9.87 8.22
N ARG A 136 24.35 9.33 7.47
CA ARG A 136 23.65 8.07 7.80
C ARG A 136 24.60 6.89 7.86
N LYS A 137 25.58 6.80 6.95
CA LYS A 137 26.59 5.73 6.97
C LYS A 137 27.46 5.77 8.23
N LYS A 138 27.79 6.95 8.77
CA LYS A 138 28.58 7.10 10.02
C LYS A 138 27.77 6.84 11.29
N GLU A 139 26.49 7.21 11.34
CA GLU A 139 25.62 7.04 12.52
C GLU A 139 25.01 5.62 12.63
N GLN A 140 25.09 4.79 11.58
CA GLN A 140 24.43 3.48 11.48
C GLN A 140 25.40 2.32 11.30
N VAL A 141 26.64 2.44 11.80
CA VAL A 141 27.71 1.41 11.66
C VAL A 141 27.49 0.20 12.59
N GLU A 142 26.68 0.34 13.65
CA GLU A 142 26.44 -0.73 14.64
C GLU A 142 25.09 -1.46 14.47
N LEU A 143 24.34 -1.18 13.41
CA LEU A 143 23.06 -1.84 13.17
C LEU A 143 23.26 -3.20 12.49
N GLU A 144 22.48 -4.19 12.91
CA GLU A 144 22.42 -5.49 12.25
C GLU A 144 21.88 -5.32 10.83
N GLU A 145 22.51 -5.96 9.85
CA GLU A 145 22.12 -5.86 8.44
C GLU A 145 21.51 -7.18 7.97
N VAL A 146 20.45 -7.09 7.17
CA VAL A 146 19.72 -8.25 6.65
C VAL A 146 19.44 -8.04 5.17
N ASP A 147 19.83 -9.04 4.37
CA ASP A 147 19.58 -9.08 2.94
C ASP A 147 18.40 -9.98 2.61
N VAL A 148 17.40 -9.41 1.91
CA VAL A 148 16.18 -10.12 1.50
C VAL A 148 15.74 -9.60 0.14
N MET A 149 15.60 -10.48 -0.86
CA MET A 149 15.11 -10.11 -2.20
C MET A 149 15.92 -8.97 -2.85
N SER A 150 17.25 -8.97 -2.67
CA SER A 150 18.18 -7.88 -3.07
C SER A 150 17.99 -6.53 -2.34
N PHE A 151 17.10 -6.45 -1.35
CA PHE A 151 17.01 -5.30 -0.45
C PHE A 151 17.98 -5.48 0.71
N HIS A 152 18.90 -4.52 0.86
CA HIS A 152 19.86 -4.46 1.95
C HIS A 152 19.26 -3.57 3.03
N LEU A 153 18.82 -4.16 4.14
CA LEU A 153 18.07 -3.47 5.20
C LEU A 153 18.86 -3.46 6.50
N LYS A 154 18.67 -2.39 7.27
CA LYS A 154 19.23 -2.27 8.61
C LYS A 154 18.16 -2.50 9.65
N LEU A 155 18.49 -3.28 10.67
CA LEU A 155 17.65 -3.53 11.82
C LEU A 155 18.11 -2.69 13.00
N LYS A 156 17.14 -2.06 13.67
CA LYS A 156 17.32 -1.41 14.97
C LYS A 156 16.30 -2.01 15.93
N ASP A 157 16.77 -2.63 17.00
CA ASP A 157 15.93 -3.27 18.03
C ASP A 157 14.92 -4.27 17.41
N GLY A 158 15.38 -5.07 16.44
CA GLY A 158 14.54 -6.05 15.72
C GLY A 158 13.52 -5.44 14.74
N SER A 159 13.63 -4.14 14.43
CA SER A 159 12.79 -3.46 13.42
C SER A 159 13.62 -2.93 12.26
N ALA A 160 13.19 -3.23 11.03
CA ALA A 160 13.78 -2.69 9.81
C ALA A 160 13.58 -1.17 9.70
N VAL A 161 14.64 -0.46 9.32
CA VAL A 161 14.64 1.00 9.21
C VAL A 161 14.48 1.42 7.75
N VAL A 162 13.49 2.27 7.48
CA VAL A 162 13.33 2.91 6.16
C VAL A 162 13.46 4.42 6.34
N GLY A 163 14.48 5.01 5.71
CA GLY A 163 14.84 6.39 5.97
C GLY A 163 15.41 6.54 7.38
N ASP A 164 14.70 7.27 8.25
CA ASP A 164 15.08 7.47 9.67
C ASP A 164 14.02 6.88 10.62
N GLN A 165 13.06 6.11 10.09
CA GLN A 165 11.92 5.62 10.85
C GLN A 165 11.94 4.08 10.90
N PRO A 166 11.95 3.48 12.10
CA PRO A 166 11.80 2.04 12.25
C PRO A 166 10.37 1.64 11.87
N LYS A 167 10.24 0.61 11.05
CA LYS A 167 8.97 0.03 10.65
C LYS A 167 8.56 -1.03 11.66
N LYS A 168 7.74 -0.69 12.64
CA LYS A 168 7.22 -1.71 13.56
C LYS A 168 6.30 -2.67 12.82
N ALA A 169 6.39 -3.95 13.18
CA ALA A 169 5.47 -4.97 12.71
C ALA A 169 4.03 -4.62 13.11
N ASN A 170 3.08 -4.80 12.20
CA ASN A 170 1.66 -4.65 12.49
C ASN A 170 0.87 -5.76 11.80
N GLU A 171 0.96 -6.97 12.37
CA GLU A 171 0.31 -8.17 11.84
C GLU A 171 -1.22 -8.02 11.80
N ASP A 172 -1.82 -7.40 12.81
CA ASP A 172 -3.27 -7.18 12.85
C ASP A 172 -3.76 -6.31 11.69
N THR A 173 -3.01 -5.26 11.35
CA THR A 173 -3.34 -4.42 10.18
C THR A 173 -3.13 -5.19 8.88
N LEU A 174 -2.12 -6.06 8.82
CA LEU A 174 -1.90 -6.92 7.67
C LEU A 174 -3.07 -7.90 7.49
N LYS A 175 -3.45 -8.63 8.53
CA LYS A 175 -4.61 -9.53 8.55
C LYS A 175 -5.90 -8.84 8.07
N LYS A 176 -6.16 -7.62 8.55
CA LYS A 176 -7.29 -6.80 8.06
C LYS A 176 -7.24 -6.52 6.56
N LYS A 177 -6.06 -6.30 5.97
CA LYS A 177 -5.90 -6.11 4.52
C LYS A 177 -6.22 -7.38 3.71
N TYR A 178 -6.03 -8.56 4.29
CA TYR A 178 -6.42 -9.86 3.72
C TYR A 178 -7.90 -10.21 3.92
N GLY A 179 -8.65 -9.38 4.66
CA GLY A 179 -10.06 -9.63 4.97
C GLY A 179 -10.28 -10.47 6.24
N GLY A 180 -9.24 -10.73 7.03
CA GLY A 180 -9.33 -11.49 8.27
C GLY A 180 -8.17 -12.47 8.46
N ASP A 181 -8.15 -13.13 9.61
CA ASP A 181 -7.13 -14.13 9.96
C ASP A 181 -7.12 -15.33 9.02
N GLU A 182 -8.29 -15.78 8.55
CA GLU A 182 -8.44 -16.96 7.70
C GLU A 182 -7.65 -16.84 6.39
N ASN A 183 -7.97 -15.83 5.57
CA ASN A 183 -7.26 -15.56 4.32
C ASN A 183 -5.77 -15.27 4.53
N TYR A 184 -5.43 -14.53 5.60
CA TYR A 184 -4.04 -14.24 5.94
C TYR A 184 -3.25 -15.53 6.22
N ASN A 185 -3.79 -16.39 7.09
CA ASN A 185 -3.14 -17.64 7.48
C ASN A 185 -3.05 -18.60 6.30
N LYS A 186 -4.06 -18.64 5.44
CA LYS A 186 -4.08 -19.47 4.22
C LYS A 186 -2.98 -19.08 3.24
N VAL A 187 -2.84 -17.79 2.93
CA VAL A 187 -1.78 -17.28 2.06
C VAL A 187 -0.40 -17.46 2.68
N ARG A 188 -0.26 -17.14 3.97
CA ARG A 188 1.00 -17.34 4.71
C ARG A 188 1.43 -18.80 4.66
N LYS A 189 0.50 -19.73 4.93
CA LYS A 189 0.77 -21.17 4.91
C LYS A 189 1.25 -21.62 3.52
N ALA A 190 0.53 -21.25 2.45
CA ALA A 190 0.92 -21.61 1.09
C ALA A 190 2.31 -21.06 0.71
N MET A 191 2.63 -19.83 1.10
CA MET A 191 3.96 -19.25 0.86
C MET A 191 5.06 -20.01 1.61
N LEU A 192 4.85 -20.36 2.89
CA LEU A 192 5.84 -21.07 3.69
C LEU A 192 6.03 -22.52 3.25
N GLU A 193 4.96 -23.23 2.91
CA GLU A 193 5.01 -24.61 2.38
C GLU A 193 5.79 -24.65 1.06
N ALA A 194 5.50 -23.73 0.13
CA ALA A 194 6.23 -23.67 -1.14
C ALA A 194 7.73 -23.35 -0.95
N LEU A 195 8.09 -22.65 0.12
CA LEU A 195 9.49 -22.34 0.46
C LEU A 195 10.24 -23.52 1.10
N GLU A 196 9.58 -24.61 1.49
CA GLU A 196 10.26 -25.76 2.11
C GLU A 196 11.29 -26.41 1.18
N GLY A 197 11.03 -26.42 -0.14
CA GLY A 197 11.94 -26.93 -1.16
C GLY A 197 13.19 -26.08 -1.40
N TRP A 198 13.26 -24.88 -0.80
CA TRP A 198 14.37 -23.93 -0.95
C TRP A 198 15.43 -24.02 0.17
N LYS A 199 15.24 -24.90 1.15
CA LYS A 199 16.24 -25.15 2.19
C LYS A 199 17.57 -25.60 1.56
N GLY A 200 18.67 -24.94 1.92
CA GLY A 200 20.00 -25.16 1.35
C GLY A 200 20.25 -24.44 0.01
N LYS A 201 19.32 -23.61 -0.46
CA LYS A 201 19.44 -22.78 -1.68
C LYS A 201 19.18 -21.30 -1.39
N GLU A 202 19.59 -20.83 -0.21
CA GLU A 202 19.25 -19.52 0.33
C GLU A 202 19.74 -18.36 -0.56
N GLU A 203 20.95 -18.47 -1.11
CA GLU A 203 21.49 -17.44 -2.02
C GLU A 203 20.69 -17.32 -3.33
N GLU A 204 20.26 -18.45 -3.88
CA GLU A 204 19.46 -18.50 -5.10
C GLU A 204 18.05 -17.97 -4.83
N LEU A 205 17.46 -18.37 -3.69
CA LEU A 205 16.18 -17.86 -3.22
C LEU A 205 16.20 -16.34 -3.10
N SER A 206 17.21 -15.77 -2.45
CA SER A 206 17.30 -14.31 -2.27
C SER A 206 17.35 -13.55 -3.60
N LYS A 207 17.98 -14.12 -4.64
CA LYS A 207 18.05 -13.54 -5.99
C LYS A 207 16.73 -13.67 -6.76
N ARG A 208 16.04 -14.80 -6.64
CA ARG A 208 14.83 -15.10 -7.44
C ARG A 208 13.52 -14.66 -6.79
N ALA A 209 13.46 -14.55 -5.47
CA ALA A 209 12.22 -14.36 -4.73
C ALA A 209 11.44 -13.10 -5.11
N PHE A 210 12.09 -12.01 -5.52
CA PHE A 210 11.35 -10.84 -6.01
C PHE A 210 10.65 -11.13 -7.34
N HIS A 211 11.31 -11.84 -8.26
CA HIS A 211 10.73 -12.22 -9.56
C HIS A 211 9.58 -13.21 -9.40
N MET A 212 9.70 -14.20 -8.51
CA MET A 212 8.57 -15.08 -8.15
C MET A 212 7.35 -14.26 -7.74
N TYR A 213 7.54 -13.26 -6.87
CA TYR A 213 6.46 -12.35 -6.52
C TYR A 213 5.90 -11.58 -7.72
N GLU A 214 6.73 -11.16 -8.68
CA GLU A 214 6.24 -10.47 -9.87
C GLU A 214 5.33 -11.34 -10.75
N ASP A 215 5.53 -12.66 -10.71
CA ASP A 215 4.78 -13.64 -11.48
C ASP A 215 3.46 -14.00 -10.79
N PHE A 216 3.45 -14.27 -9.47
CA PHE A 216 2.21 -14.64 -8.75
C PHE A 216 1.40 -13.45 -8.19
N ARG A 217 1.95 -12.22 -8.18
CA ARG A 217 1.29 -11.04 -7.58
C ARG A 217 -0.14 -10.84 -8.09
N PRO A 218 -1.01 -10.19 -7.30
CA PRO A 218 -2.40 -9.96 -7.69
C PRO A 218 -2.59 -9.43 -9.11
N ASN A 219 -3.38 -10.15 -9.90
CA ASN A 219 -3.72 -9.78 -11.27
C ASN A 219 -4.81 -8.70 -11.25
N ILE A 220 -4.52 -7.57 -11.90
CA ILE A 220 -5.44 -6.42 -11.92
C ILE A 220 -6.10 -6.41 -13.29
N ALA A 221 -7.44 -6.55 -13.31
CA ALA A 221 -8.22 -6.61 -14.53
C ALA A 221 -7.92 -5.43 -15.49
N PRO A 222 -7.86 -5.67 -16.81
CA PRO A 222 -7.59 -4.63 -17.80
C PRO A 222 -8.64 -3.50 -17.68
N GLY A 223 -8.17 -2.25 -17.70
CA GLY A 223 -9.01 -1.06 -17.53
C GLY A 223 -9.03 -0.48 -16.11
N GLN A 224 -8.64 -1.25 -15.08
CA GLN A 224 -8.43 -0.74 -13.73
C GLN A 224 -7.08 0.01 -13.65
N LYS A 225 -7.04 1.26 -14.11
CA LYS A 225 -5.85 2.12 -14.02
C LYS A 225 -5.83 2.86 -12.68
N GLY A 226 -4.70 2.82 -11.99
CA GLY A 226 -4.51 3.53 -10.72
C GLY A 226 -3.53 2.82 -9.79
N TRP A 227 -2.86 3.58 -8.94
CA TRP A 227 -1.99 3.02 -7.91
C TRP A 227 -2.83 2.38 -6.80
N GLY A 228 -2.43 1.19 -6.34
CA GLY A 228 -3.09 0.53 -5.20
C GLY A 228 -4.42 -0.17 -5.51
N ARG A 229 -4.66 -0.58 -6.77
CA ARG A 229 -5.81 -1.41 -7.12
C ARG A 229 -5.68 -2.84 -6.54
N LYS A 230 -6.81 -3.38 -6.08
CA LYS A 230 -6.94 -4.79 -5.72
C LYS A 230 -7.01 -5.65 -6.98
N GLY A 231 -6.45 -6.83 -6.90
CA GLY A 231 -6.49 -7.87 -7.91
C GLY A 231 -6.70 -9.24 -7.27
N GLU A 232 -6.87 -10.24 -8.11
CA GLU A 232 -6.99 -11.64 -7.67
C GLU A 232 -5.60 -12.23 -7.42
N LEU A 233 -5.40 -12.77 -6.22
CA LEU A 233 -4.23 -13.57 -5.84
C LEU A 233 -4.65 -15.04 -5.83
N SER A 234 -3.98 -15.89 -6.61
CA SER A 234 -4.21 -17.33 -6.62
C SER A 234 -3.16 -18.07 -5.78
N LEU A 235 -3.61 -18.89 -4.83
CA LEU A 235 -2.78 -19.75 -4.00
C LEU A 235 -2.06 -20.82 -4.85
N LYS A 236 -2.74 -21.33 -5.88
CA LYS A 236 -2.13 -22.22 -6.88
C LYS A 236 -0.97 -21.55 -7.61
N SER A 237 -1.16 -20.30 -8.07
CA SER A 237 -0.08 -19.55 -8.72
C SER A 237 1.13 -19.33 -7.82
N ILE A 238 0.94 -19.14 -6.51
CA ILE A 238 2.05 -19.07 -5.54
C ILE A 238 2.85 -20.39 -5.56
N ARG A 239 2.17 -21.53 -5.40
CA ARG A 239 2.82 -22.86 -5.37
C ARG A 239 3.55 -23.14 -6.68
N ASP A 240 2.85 -23.01 -7.81
CA ASP A 240 3.40 -23.29 -9.14
C ASP A 240 4.64 -22.45 -9.45
N THR A 241 4.66 -21.18 -9.02
CA THR A 241 5.78 -20.25 -9.28
C THR A 241 6.97 -20.48 -8.35
N VAL A 242 6.72 -20.89 -7.11
CA VAL A 242 7.78 -21.02 -6.09
C VAL A 242 8.37 -22.41 -6.10
N GLU A 243 7.59 -23.44 -6.40
CA GLU A 243 8.05 -24.84 -6.46
C GLU A 243 8.65 -25.22 -7.82
N GLY A 244 8.24 -24.53 -8.90
CA GLY A 244 8.72 -24.74 -10.27
C GLY A 244 10.09 -24.14 -10.56
#